data_AF-A0A523DTG4-F1
#
_entry.id   AF-A0A523DTG4-F1
#
_cell.length_a   1.000
_cell.length_b   1.000
_cell.length_c   1.000
_cell.angle_alpha   90.00
_cell.angle_beta   90.00
_cell.angle_gamma   90.00
#
_symmetry.space_group_name_H-M   'P 1'
#
loop_
_entity.id
_entity.type
_entity.pdbx_description
1 polymer ?
#
loop_
_entity_poly.entity_id
_entity_poly.type
_entity_poly.pdbx_seq_one_letter_code
_entity_poly.pdbx_strand_id
1 'polypeptide(L)'
;MKVPWYRLPTFLALIKLFGFREELRHHNLHNTQPDLPIEPDPDEPLPPTTPRQRRARTADGTHNDLDVPEMGKAGARFGRNVPLNDAFPDKENLLIPNPRTVSNKLLARKEFVPATKLNLLAAAWIHRARDAGSNVGEATS
;
A
#
# COMPACT_ATOMS: atom_id res chain seq x y z
N MET A 1 7.26 14.71 29.06
CA MET A 1 7.57 13.51 28.23
C MET A 1 6.25 12.80 27.92
N LYS A 2 5.89 12.57 26.65
CA LYS A 2 4.62 11.89 26.30
C LYS A 2 4.79 10.37 26.49
N VAL A 3 3.89 9.73 27.24
CA VAL A 3 3.89 8.26 27.38
C VAL A 3 3.54 7.62 26.03
N PRO A 4 4.31 6.64 25.53
CA PRO A 4 4.01 5.98 24.25
C PRO A 4 2.75 5.12 24.34
N TRP A 5 2.02 5.01 23.24
CA TRP A 5 0.70 4.35 23.20
C TRP A 5 0.74 2.87 23.63
N TYR A 6 1.82 2.15 23.29
CA TYR A 6 1.98 0.73 23.61
C TYR A 6 2.30 0.44 25.08
N ARG A 7 2.44 1.47 25.92
CA ARG A 7 2.57 1.33 27.39
C ARG A 7 1.25 1.63 28.14
N LEU A 8 0.19 2.00 27.44
CA LEU A 8 -1.12 2.24 28.04
C LEU A 8 -1.87 0.90 28.23
N PRO A 9 -2.84 0.83 29.18
CA PRO A 9 -3.81 -0.25 29.21
C PRO A 9 -4.49 -0.44 27.85
N THR A 10 -4.77 -1.70 27.47
CA THR A 10 -5.23 -2.08 26.12
C THR A 10 -6.37 -1.21 25.60
N PHE A 11 -7.38 -0.93 26.42
CA PHE A 11 -8.51 -0.09 26.01
C PHE A 11 -8.09 1.33 25.61
N LEU A 12 -7.21 1.97 26.38
CA LEU A 12 -6.69 3.31 26.08
C LEU A 12 -5.74 3.30 24.86
N ALA A 13 -4.96 2.24 24.71
CA ALA A 13 -4.12 2.05 23.53
C ALA A 13 -4.95 1.91 22.25
N LEU A 14 -6.07 1.16 22.30
CA LEU A 14 -7.00 1.01 21.18
C LEU A 14 -7.65 2.35 20.79
N ILE A 15 -8.10 3.15 21.76
CA ILE A 15 -8.64 4.50 21.49
C ILE A 15 -7.58 5.36 20.77
N LYS A 16 -6.33 5.31 21.23
CA LYS A 16 -5.21 6.02 20.58
C LYS A 16 -4.96 5.53 19.15
N LEU A 17 -4.95 4.22 18.91
CA LEU A 17 -4.77 3.64 17.58
C LEU A 17 -5.91 4.00 16.63
N PHE A 18 -7.15 4.05 17.13
CA PHE A 18 -8.29 4.53 16.36
C PHE A 18 -8.10 5.99 15.94
N GLY A 19 -7.69 6.86 16.86
CA GLY A 19 -7.37 8.25 16.54
C GLY A 19 -6.29 8.38 15.45
N PHE A 20 -5.19 7.64 15.58
CA PHE A 20 -4.14 7.61 14.55
C PHE A 20 -4.65 7.10 13.19
N ARG A 21 -5.52 6.08 13.19
CA ARG A 21 -6.09 5.53 11.95
C ARG A 21 -6.93 6.57 11.23
N GLU A 22 -7.80 7.29 11.94
CA GLU A 22 -8.64 8.32 11.32
C GLU A 22 -7.80 9.50 10.81
N GLU A 23 -6.82 9.97 11.58
CA GLU A 23 -5.91 11.03 11.14
C GLU A 23 -5.14 10.63 9.86
N LEU A 24 -4.62 9.40 9.80
CA LEU A 24 -3.95 8.89 8.60
C LEU A 24 -4.91 8.70 7.43
N ARG A 25 -6.16 8.29 7.66
CA ARG A 25 -7.16 8.19 6.58
C ARG A 25 -7.48 9.54 5.97
N HIS A 26 -7.58 10.58 6.80
CA HIS A 26 -7.88 11.94 6.34
C HIS A 26 -6.73 12.57 5.57
N HIS A 27 -5.47 12.30 5.95
CA HIS A 27 -4.32 13.04 5.42
C HIS A 27 -3.33 12.21 4.58
N ASN A 28 -3.48 10.88 4.52
CA ASN A 28 -2.52 9.98 3.87
C ASN A 28 -3.18 9.09 2.80
N LEU A 29 -4.29 9.51 2.19
CA LEU A 29 -4.87 8.81 1.04
C LEU A 29 -4.88 9.76 -0.16
N HIS A 30 -3.88 9.64 -1.02
CA HIS A 30 -3.76 10.46 -2.23
C HIS A 30 -3.95 9.60 -3.49
N ASN A 31 -4.95 9.97 -4.29
CA ASN A 31 -5.25 9.31 -5.56
C ASN A 31 -4.18 9.66 -6.62
N THR A 32 -3.76 8.66 -7.39
CA THR A 32 -2.79 8.79 -8.50
C THR A 32 -3.40 8.48 -9.87
N GLN A 33 -4.69 8.14 -9.90
CA GLN A 33 -5.50 7.92 -11.08
C GLN A 33 -6.51 9.07 -11.21
N PRO A 34 -6.13 10.21 -11.81
CA PRO A 34 -7.06 11.32 -12.01
C PRO A 34 -8.22 10.93 -12.94
N ASP A 35 -8.00 9.93 -13.80
CA ASP A 35 -8.98 9.45 -14.78
C ASP A 35 -10.02 8.49 -14.18
N LEU A 36 -9.84 8.05 -12.92
CA LEU A 36 -10.87 7.29 -12.22
C LEU A 36 -11.73 8.27 -11.42
N PRO A 37 -13.02 8.38 -11.75
CA PRO A 37 -13.94 9.18 -10.95
C PRO A 37 -13.94 8.67 -9.51
N ILE A 38 -13.89 9.59 -8.54
CA ILE A 38 -14.07 9.24 -7.12
C ILE A 38 -15.55 8.86 -6.86
N GLU A 39 -16.44 9.37 -7.71
CA GLU A 39 -17.88 9.11 -7.71
C GLU A 39 -18.33 8.88 -9.17
N PRO A 40 -19.31 7.99 -9.40
CA PRO A 40 -19.80 7.69 -10.76
C PRO A 40 -20.31 8.96 -11.44
N ASP A 41 -19.91 9.16 -12.71
CA ASP A 41 -20.37 10.29 -13.51
C ASP A 41 -21.88 10.13 -13.80
N PRO A 42 -22.73 11.08 -13.38
CA PRO A 42 -24.16 11.01 -13.68
C PRO A 42 -24.48 11.11 -15.18
N ASP A 43 -23.58 11.70 -15.98
CA ASP A 43 -23.75 11.89 -17.42
C ASP A 43 -23.23 10.68 -18.25
N GLU A 44 -22.41 9.81 -17.65
CA GLU A 44 -21.89 8.58 -18.26
C GLU A 44 -22.20 7.34 -17.39
N PRO A 45 -23.42 6.78 -17.46
CA PRO A 45 -23.81 5.66 -16.62
C PRO A 45 -23.00 4.40 -16.93
N LEU A 46 -22.45 3.79 -15.89
CA LEU A 46 -21.70 2.53 -15.99
C LEU A 46 -22.56 1.40 -16.56
N PRO A 47 -21.98 0.47 -17.34
CA PRO A 47 -22.71 -0.71 -17.80
C PRO A 47 -23.23 -1.53 -16.61
N PRO A 48 -24.41 -2.14 -16.72
CA PRO A 48 -25.03 -2.84 -15.60
C PRO A 48 -24.19 -4.03 -15.15
N THR A 49 -23.85 -4.05 -13.86
CA THR A 49 -23.10 -5.15 -13.25
C THR A 49 -23.88 -6.46 -13.32
N THR A 50 -23.23 -7.53 -13.81
CA THR A 50 -23.82 -8.87 -13.86
C THR A 50 -24.03 -9.47 -12.46
N PRO A 51 -24.98 -10.41 -12.28
CA PRO A 51 -25.18 -11.09 -10.99
C PRO A 51 -23.97 -11.91 -10.51
N ARG A 52 -23.01 -12.22 -11.39
CA ARG A 52 -21.77 -12.91 -11.05
C ARG A 52 -20.75 -11.95 -10.43
N GLN A 53 -20.58 -10.77 -11.01
CA GLN A 53 -19.66 -9.74 -10.50
C GLN A 53 -20.03 -9.28 -9.09
N ARG A 54 -21.32 -9.29 -8.71
CA ARG A 54 -21.76 -8.97 -7.33
C ARG A 54 -21.43 -10.04 -6.28
N ARG A 55 -21.10 -11.27 -6.70
CA ARG A 55 -20.97 -12.43 -5.80
C ARG A 55 -19.62 -13.15 -5.89
N ALA A 56 -18.83 -12.83 -6.91
CA ALA A 56 -17.56 -13.49 -7.18
C ALA A 56 -16.52 -12.47 -7.63
N ARG A 57 -15.27 -12.71 -7.26
CA ARG A 57 -14.13 -11.95 -7.76
C ARG A 57 -13.95 -12.22 -9.26
N THR A 58 -13.74 -11.17 -10.02
CA THR A 58 -13.31 -11.24 -11.41
C THR A 58 -11.82 -11.62 -11.48
N ALA A 59 -11.40 -12.18 -12.62
CA ALA A 59 -10.01 -12.62 -12.79
C ALA A 59 -9.01 -11.45 -12.85
N ASP A 60 -9.46 -10.30 -13.34
CA ASP A 60 -8.69 -9.07 -13.48
C ASP A 60 -8.88 -8.10 -12.29
N GLY A 61 -9.79 -8.40 -11.36
CA GLY A 61 -10.06 -7.58 -10.18
C GLY A 61 -11.05 -6.43 -10.39
N THR A 62 -11.66 -6.31 -11.57
CA THR A 62 -12.71 -5.31 -11.82
C THR A 62 -13.99 -5.60 -11.05
N HIS A 63 -14.83 -4.58 -10.86
CA HIS A 63 -16.15 -4.65 -10.21
C HIS A 63 -16.09 -5.12 -8.74
N ASN A 64 -14.95 -4.90 -8.07
CA ASN A 64 -14.84 -5.10 -6.63
C ASN A 64 -15.52 -3.96 -5.86
N ASP A 65 -15.41 -2.74 -6.39
CA ASP A 65 -16.30 -1.63 -6.10
C ASP A 65 -17.30 -1.51 -7.25
N LEU A 66 -18.58 -1.34 -6.92
CA LEU A 66 -19.66 -1.30 -7.89
C LEU A 66 -19.86 0.10 -8.47
N ASP A 67 -19.45 1.12 -7.73
CA ASP A 67 -19.53 2.53 -8.13
C ASP A 67 -18.28 2.93 -8.92
N VAL A 68 -17.14 2.28 -8.66
CA VAL A 68 -15.89 2.44 -9.43
C VAL A 68 -15.35 1.07 -9.88
N PRO A 69 -15.87 0.47 -10.97
CA PRO A 69 -15.52 -0.89 -11.41
C PRO A 69 -14.03 -1.11 -11.68
N GLU A 70 -13.31 -0.05 -12.00
CA GLU A 70 -11.89 -0.06 -12.32
C GLU A 70 -10.99 -0.04 -11.06
N MET A 71 -11.55 0.22 -9.87
CA MET A 71 -10.78 0.34 -8.64
C MET A 71 -10.19 -1.02 -8.22
N GLY A 72 -8.87 -1.07 -8.08
CA GLY A 72 -8.15 -2.24 -7.57
C GLY A 72 -7.93 -3.35 -8.60
N LYS A 73 -8.22 -3.11 -9.89
CA LYS A 73 -7.94 -4.07 -10.96
C LYS A 73 -6.44 -4.21 -11.26
N ALA A 74 -6.07 -5.27 -11.96
CA ALA A 74 -4.74 -5.44 -12.51
C ALA A 74 -4.38 -4.30 -13.49
N GLY A 75 -3.16 -3.77 -13.39
CA GLY A 75 -2.70 -2.63 -14.19
C GLY A 75 -3.17 -1.26 -13.69
N ALA A 76 -3.96 -1.19 -12.61
CA ALA A 76 -4.25 0.07 -11.93
C ALA A 76 -2.97 0.68 -11.32
N ARG A 77 -2.93 2.01 -11.19
CA ARG A 77 -1.78 2.70 -10.60
C ARG A 77 -1.75 2.51 -9.09
N PHE A 78 -0.55 2.52 -8.50
CA PHE A 78 -0.40 2.54 -7.06
C PHE A 78 -0.80 3.90 -6.48
N GLY A 79 -1.67 3.90 -5.46
CA GLY A 79 -1.94 5.06 -4.63
C GLY A 79 -0.70 5.54 -3.85
N ARG A 80 -0.79 6.73 -3.24
CA ARG A 80 0.28 7.28 -2.40
C ARG A 80 -0.25 7.65 -1.01
N ASN A 81 0.58 7.35 0.00
CA ASN A 81 0.29 7.72 1.39
C ASN A 81 0.91 9.06 1.82
N VAL A 82 1.49 9.78 0.86
CA VAL A 82 2.07 11.12 1.03
C VAL A 82 1.60 11.98 -0.15
N PRO A 83 1.56 13.33 -0.01
CA PRO A 83 1.14 14.21 -1.09
C PRO A 83 1.97 13.99 -2.35
N LEU A 84 1.33 14.05 -3.53
CA LEU A 84 2.01 13.84 -4.81
C LEU A 84 3.14 14.85 -5.04
N ASN A 85 2.96 16.09 -4.56
CA ASN A 85 3.95 17.15 -4.64
C ASN A 85 5.22 16.84 -3.82
N ASP A 86 5.16 15.92 -2.85
CA ASP A 86 6.30 15.49 -2.04
C ASP A 86 6.84 14.12 -2.48
N ALA A 87 6.18 13.47 -3.45
CA ALA A 87 6.45 12.10 -3.88
C ALA A 87 7.35 12.03 -5.12
N PHE A 88 8.35 12.91 -5.22
CA PHE A 88 9.31 12.93 -6.33
C PHE A 88 10.70 12.47 -5.88
N PRO A 89 11.46 11.79 -6.76
CA PRO A 89 12.83 11.38 -6.43
C PRO A 89 13.74 12.62 -6.42
N ASP A 90 14.64 12.67 -5.44
CA ASP A 90 15.79 13.57 -5.48
C ASP A 90 16.79 13.05 -6.54
N LYS A 91 16.64 13.55 -7.77
CA LYS A 91 17.41 13.11 -8.94
C LYS A 91 18.91 13.37 -8.81
N GLU A 92 19.30 14.45 -8.14
CA GLU A 92 20.71 14.86 -7.99
C GLU A 92 21.43 13.93 -7.02
N ASN A 93 20.75 13.48 -5.97
CA ASN A 93 21.33 12.63 -4.94
C ASN A 93 20.95 11.15 -5.05
N LEU A 94 20.41 10.68 -6.20
CA LEU A 94 20.05 9.27 -6.40
C LEU A 94 21.20 8.30 -6.10
N LEU A 95 22.44 8.71 -6.37
CA LEU A 95 23.65 7.91 -6.18
C LEU A 95 24.53 8.44 -5.04
N ILE A 96 24.03 9.35 -4.20
CA ILE A 96 24.79 10.01 -3.13
C ILE A 96 24.05 9.85 -1.80
N PRO A 97 24.56 9.03 -0.87
CA PRO A 97 25.73 8.17 -0.98
C PRO A 97 25.48 7.00 -1.96
N ASN A 98 26.57 6.43 -2.50
CA ASN A 98 26.47 5.32 -3.45
C ASN A 98 25.66 4.15 -2.84
N PRO A 99 24.58 3.67 -3.49
CA PRO A 99 23.72 2.62 -2.96
C PRO A 99 24.47 1.32 -2.64
N ARG A 100 25.54 0.99 -3.38
CA ARG A 100 26.40 -0.16 -3.09
C ARG A 100 27.17 0.03 -1.79
N THR A 101 27.60 1.25 -1.49
CA THR A 101 28.24 1.58 -0.21
C THR A 101 27.26 1.43 0.95
N VAL A 102 26.01 1.89 0.80
CA VAL A 102 24.95 1.70 1.80
C VAL A 102 24.68 0.21 2.02
N SER A 103 24.50 -0.56 0.93
CA SER A 103 24.30 -2.01 0.98
C SER A 103 25.42 -2.71 1.73
N ASN A 104 26.68 -2.47 1.37
CA ASN A 104 27.82 -3.17 1.96
C ASN A 104 28.11 -2.75 3.40
N LYS A 105 27.92 -1.47 3.75
CA LYS A 105 28.26 -0.97 5.10
C LYS A 105 27.13 -1.16 6.10
N LEU A 106 25.87 -1.03 5.69
CA LEU A 106 24.72 -0.98 6.60
C LEU A 106 23.78 -2.20 6.50
N LEU A 107 23.63 -2.82 5.33
CA LEU A 107 22.64 -3.88 5.10
C LEU A 107 23.22 -5.29 4.99
N ALA A 108 24.50 -5.40 4.61
CA ALA A 108 25.18 -6.68 4.47
C ALA A 108 25.23 -7.41 5.82
N ARG A 109 24.67 -8.62 5.85
CA ARG A 109 24.64 -9.46 7.05
C ARG A 109 26.05 -9.96 7.37
N LYS A 110 26.58 -9.58 8.54
CA LYS A 110 27.86 -10.08 9.06
C LYS A 110 27.67 -11.32 9.92
N GLU A 111 26.65 -11.30 10.78
CA GLU A 111 26.30 -12.39 11.68
C GLU A 111 24.78 -12.63 11.62
N PHE A 112 24.37 -13.86 11.90
CA PHE A 112 22.95 -14.20 11.94
C PHE A 112 22.34 -13.82 13.29
N VAL A 113 21.38 -12.90 13.27
CA VAL A 113 20.58 -12.52 14.44
C VAL A 113 19.27 -13.31 14.41
N PRO A 114 19.05 -14.28 15.33
CA PRO A 114 17.86 -15.12 15.31
C PRO A 114 16.60 -14.34 15.73
N ALA A 115 15.50 -14.57 15.02
CA ALA A 115 14.18 -14.10 15.43
C ALA A 115 13.55 -15.10 16.42
N THR A 116 13.47 -14.74 17.70
CA THR A 116 12.99 -15.65 18.76
C THR A 116 11.48 -15.84 18.80
N LYS A 117 10.72 -15.02 18.06
CA LYS A 117 9.24 -15.00 18.08
C LYS A 117 8.59 -15.44 16.79
N LEU A 118 9.36 -15.64 15.71
CA LEU A 118 8.85 -15.92 14.38
C LEU A 118 9.58 -17.12 13.78
N ASN A 119 8.83 -17.94 13.05
CA ASN A 119 9.39 -19.08 12.31
C ASN A 119 9.52 -18.74 10.81
N LEU A 120 10.14 -19.66 10.06
CA LEU A 120 10.33 -19.49 8.62
C LEU A 120 9.01 -19.47 7.83
N LEU A 121 7.96 -20.13 8.33
CA LEU A 121 6.64 -20.12 7.70
C LEU A 121 6.03 -18.71 7.68
N ALA A 122 6.24 -17.92 8.73
CA ALA A 122 5.81 -16.52 8.76
C ALA A 122 6.51 -15.69 7.66
N ALA A 123 7.80 -15.97 7.39
CA ALA A 123 8.54 -15.34 6.30
C ALA A 123 8.02 -15.75 4.91
N ALA A 124 7.72 -17.04 4.72
CA ALA A 124 7.12 -17.53 3.48
C ALA A 124 5.72 -16.95 3.25
N TRP A 125 4.92 -16.83 4.31
CA TRP A 125 3.58 -16.25 4.25
C TRP A 125 3.60 -14.78 3.82
N ILE A 126 4.47 -13.95 4.41
CA ILE A 126 4.53 -12.52 4.04
C ILE A 126 5.01 -12.32 2.60
N HIS A 127 5.91 -13.18 2.12
CA HIS A 127 6.33 -13.16 0.71
C HIS A 127 5.17 -13.50 -0.22
N ARG A 128 4.45 -14.60 0.04
CA ARG A 128 3.26 -14.97 -0.73
C ARG A 128 2.19 -13.88 -0.72
N ALA A 129 1.96 -13.25 0.43
CA ALA A 129 0.99 -12.17 0.56
C ALA A 129 1.38 -10.93 -0.27
N ARG A 130 2.69 -10.60 -0.34
CA ARG A 130 3.21 -9.55 -1.23
C ARG A 130 2.92 -9.88 -2.69
N ASP A 131 3.25 -11.08 -3.14
CA ASP A 131 3.12 -11.47 -4.55
C ASP A 131 1.65 -11.47 -5.01
N ALA A 132 0.72 -11.74 -4.10
CA ALA A 132 -0.72 -11.63 -4.35
C ALA A 132 -1.24 -10.17 -4.33
N GLY A 133 -0.54 -9.25 -3.66
CA GLY A 133 -1.03 -7.90 -3.41
C GLY A 133 -0.48 -6.81 -4.33
N SER A 134 0.77 -6.93 -4.79
CA SER A 134 1.41 -5.87 -5.58
C SER A 134 2.64 -6.33 -6.33
N ASN A 135 2.75 -5.95 -7.61
CA ASN A 135 3.98 -6.02 -8.39
C ASN A 135 4.18 -4.72 -9.17
N VAL A 136 5.43 -4.27 -9.31
CA VAL A 136 5.78 -3.09 -10.09
C VAL A 136 5.94 -3.50 -11.54
N GLY A 137 5.17 -2.91 -12.45
CA GLY A 137 5.38 -3.08 -13.88
C GLY A 137 6.73 -2.50 -14.30
N GLU A 138 7.48 -3.23 -15.11
CA GLU A 138 8.75 -2.73 -15.66
C GLU A 138 8.46 -1.68 -16.74
N ALA A 139 9.30 -0.64 -16.79
CA ALA A 139 9.22 0.35 -17.86
C ALA A 139 9.79 -0.28 -19.14
N THR A 140 8.95 -0.48 -20.16
CA THR A 140 9.42 -0.83 -21.50
C THR A 140 10.04 0.41 -22.14
N SER A 141 11.34 0.33 -22.46
CA SER A 141 12.12 1.37 -23.15
C SER A 141 11.62 1.69 -24.54
#